data_AF-A0A1J4MMN8-F1
#
_entry.id   AF-A0A1J4MMN8-F1
#
_cell.length_a   1.000
_cell.length_b   1.000
_cell.length_c   1.000
_cell.angle_alpha   90.00
_cell.angle_beta   90.00
_cell.angle_gamma   90.00
#
_symmetry.space_group_name_H-M   'P 1'
#
loop_
_entity.id
_entity.type
_entity.pdbx_description
1 polymer ?
#
loop_
_entity_poly.entity_id
_entity_poly.type
_entity_poly.pdbx_seq_one_letter_code
_entity_poly.pdbx_strand_id
1 'polypeptide(L)'
;MDNAIKDNTIESTVCKNSFINSVLLDDELSSTIIQGFDSMACEIREIFNNYLNKIRRKIINEFEILENEKSSFDQEKKRIIREMECNRKTEIEKIQKLRNLLEEETELTKKLIIKEKNDNAKKLLIQKELFYKKQQELTNYWQMIENKLNQEKSEIERIKDQITEVNFSARSTVEINVGGTIFEVSKSILTEGKAKGSLLDRIFSGKTFDIEIQTDKSGNVFFDRDPEIFKIIINYLRDNTKCLPSPSTAQMSLDILKEMNYFGIKLYDNSLIYVFGGCNGEKILDTSELFITPIYLEEGFSEEIKKNIGWSKVKTMLTPRAHGSSTNLDKTNCALFGGYNNTNKALDSLEIYDPLTDSWRGGPSMLIGRRNLASTTFEDGRIFAIGGFDGENIISATEFYDSRTKYWSVCSQLNIPRSSASCVKLDQFSIAIIGGTCGDKRLKSIEVFDVRRNQWELIQSKELLEVRSGSIAYSLYGRVCIWGGIDEKNNVLHSGELFNISPSSNENTSTYIKPLIKGVIDAKIQPVSIGKYSAIICGGQTVEETVKTTQLYSFQDDRWEQGPDLIFPRYGHAITKLDI
;
A
#
# COMPACT_ATOMS: atom_id res chain seq x y z
N MET A 1 -40.56 25.53 -35.00
CA MET A 1 -40.98 26.65 -34.13
C MET A 1 -41.22 27.80 -35.07
N ASP A 2 -42.46 28.04 -35.48
CA ASP A 2 -42.83 29.32 -36.07
C ASP A 2 -44.25 29.62 -35.66
N ASN A 3 -44.38 30.65 -34.84
CA ASN A 3 -45.64 31.21 -34.39
C ASN A 3 -45.56 32.72 -34.61
N ALA A 4 -46.61 33.21 -35.28
CA ALA A 4 -47.26 34.49 -35.04
C ALA A 4 -46.61 35.80 -35.56
N ILE A 5 -47.48 36.61 -36.18
CA ILE A 5 -47.88 38.01 -35.86
C ILE A 5 -48.24 38.69 -37.21
N LYS A 6 -49.52 38.79 -37.57
CA LYS A 6 -50.55 39.80 -37.22
C LYS A 6 -50.45 41.13 -37.99
N ASP A 7 -51.50 41.37 -38.79
CA ASP A 7 -52.29 42.58 -39.03
C ASP A 7 -51.68 43.98 -38.76
N ASN A 8 -51.88 44.91 -39.71
CA ASN A 8 -52.79 46.05 -39.48
C ASN A 8 -53.06 46.90 -40.74
N THR A 9 -54.35 47.19 -40.89
CA THR A 9 -55.05 48.18 -41.73
C THR A 9 -54.80 49.62 -41.28
N ILE A 10 -54.81 50.60 -42.20
CA ILE A 10 -55.29 51.99 -41.96
C ILE A 10 -55.92 52.56 -43.24
N GLU A 11 -57.19 52.98 -43.11
CA GLU A 11 -57.98 53.83 -44.03
C GLU A 11 -57.54 55.30 -43.97
N SER A 12 -57.78 56.09 -45.03
CA SER A 12 -58.21 57.49 -44.81
C SER A 12 -59.09 58.00 -45.95
N THR A 13 -60.16 58.67 -45.53
CA THR A 13 -61.28 59.17 -46.30
C THR A 13 -61.41 60.68 -46.04
N VAL A 14 -62.03 61.41 -46.97
CA VAL A 14 -62.71 62.73 -46.82
C VAL A 14 -61.89 64.02 -47.00
N CYS A 15 -62.23 64.80 -48.03
CA CYS A 15 -62.84 66.13 -47.84
C CYS A 15 -63.51 66.69 -49.12
N LYS A 16 -64.82 66.94 -49.00
CA LYS A 16 -65.58 67.87 -49.84
C LYS A 16 -65.21 69.30 -49.45
N ASN A 17 -65.20 70.24 -50.40
CA ASN A 17 -65.86 71.52 -50.19
C ASN A 17 -66.17 72.23 -51.51
N SER A 18 -67.44 72.62 -51.61
CA SER A 18 -68.05 73.56 -52.54
C SER A 18 -68.02 74.98 -51.95
N PHE A 19 -68.20 75.97 -52.84
CA PHE A 19 -68.87 77.29 -52.68
C PHE A 19 -68.08 78.61 -52.79
N ILE A 20 -68.70 79.49 -53.62
CA ILE A 20 -68.72 80.98 -53.67
C ILE A 20 -67.59 81.61 -54.50
N ASN A 21 -67.81 82.09 -55.74
CA ASN A 21 -68.71 83.12 -56.31
C ASN A 21 -67.98 84.45 -56.59
N SER A 22 -68.01 84.80 -57.87
CA SER A 22 -68.25 86.14 -58.45
C SER A 22 -67.38 87.32 -57.99
N VAL A 23 -66.52 87.79 -58.90
CA VAL A 23 -66.46 89.22 -59.25
C VAL A 23 -66.30 89.33 -60.77
N LEU A 24 -67.35 89.86 -61.40
CA LEU A 24 -67.41 90.34 -62.78
C LEU A 24 -66.33 91.39 -63.02
N LEU A 25 -65.58 91.31 -64.13
CA LEU A 25 -65.00 92.43 -64.87
C LEU A 25 -64.51 91.92 -66.26
N ASP A 26 -65.18 92.41 -67.30
CA ASP A 26 -64.85 92.49 -68.73
C ASP A 26 -64.47 91.23 -69.53
N ASP A 27 -65.46 90.71 -70.26
CA ASP A 27 -65.52 89.45 -71.02
C ASP A 27 -64.72 89.37 -72.34
N GLU A 28 -63.81 90.31 -72.64
CA GLU A 28 -62.99 90.24 -73.87
C GLU A 28 -61.49 90.03 -73.64
N LEU A 29 -61.01 90.01 -72.39
CA LEU A 29 -59.59 89.72 -72.08
C LEU A 29 -59.35 88.40 -71.31
N SER A 30 -60.41 87.77 -70.76
CA SER A 30 -60.29 86.56 -69.93
C SER A 30 -60.18 85.25 -70.75
N SER A 31 -60.79 85.19 -71.94
CA SER A 31 -60.81 84.00 -72.78
C SER A 31 -59.43 83.64 -73.36
N THR A 32 -58.59 84.63 -73.65
CA THR A 32 -57.23 84.43 -74.19
C THR A 32 -56.23 84.01 -73.12
N ILE A 33 -56.37 84.51 -71.88
CA ILE A 33 -55.48 84.15 -70.77
C ILE A 33 -55.82 82.75 -70.23
N ILE A 34 -57.11 82.38 -70.17
CA ILE A 34 -57.56 81.05 -69.73
C ILE A 34 -57.18 79.99 -70.78
N GLN A 35 -57.32 80.25 -72.08
CA GLN A 35 -56.80 79.35 -73.13
C GLN A 35 -55.28 79.20 -73.09
N GLY A 36 -54.54 80.27 -72.79
CA GLY A 36 -53.07 80.22 -72.63
C GLY A 36 -52.63 79.42 -71.40
N PHE A 37 -53.33 79.54 -70.27
CA PHE A 37 -53.06 78.79 -69.05
C PHE A 37 -53.44 77.31 -69.16
N ASP A 38 -54.57 76.98 -69.80
CA ASP A 38 -54.98 75.59 -70.02
C ASP A 38 -54.05 74.87 -71.01
N SER A 39 -53.53 75.60 -72.02
CA SER A 39 -52.51 75.07 -72.93
C SER A 39 -51.19 74.78 -72.19
N MET A 40 -50.70 75.71 -71.38
CA MET A 40 -49.48 75.51 -70.58
C MET A 40 -49.66 74.40 -69.52
N ALA A 41 -50.82 74.31 -68.87
CA ALA A 41 -51.09 73.26 -67.90
C ALA A 41 -51.19 71.87 -68.55
N CYS A 42 -51.71 71.77 -69.76
CA CYS A 42 -51.69 70.54 -70.55
C CYS A 42 -50.27 70.14 -70.96
N GLU A 43 -49.44 71.09 -71.42
CA GLU A 43 -48.05 70.83 -71.76
C GLU A 43 -47.23 70.37 -70.54
N ILE A 44 -47.37 71.03 -69.39
CA ILE A 44 -46.70 70.62 -68.14
C ILE A 44 -47.17 69.23 -67.70
N ARG A 45 -48.47 68.92 -67.84
CA ARG A 45 -49.03 67.61 -67.50
C ARG A 45 -48.52 66.52 -68.45
N GLU A 46 -48.37 66.81 -69.74
CA GLU A 46 -47.72 65.89 -70.69
C GLU A 46 -46.23 65.68 -70.38
N ILE A 47 -45.48 66.74 -70.06
CA ILE A 47 -44.07 66.64 -69.69
C ILE A 47 -43.93 65.81 -68.41
N PHE A 48 -44.77 66.03 -67.40
CA PHE A 48 -44.75 65.28 -66.14
C PHE A 48 -45.16 63.82 -66.32
N ASN A 49 -46.19 63.54 -67.15
CA ASN A 49 -46.57 62.17 -67.49
C ASN A 49 -45.49 61.45 -68.30
N ASN A 50 -44.81 62.14 -69.21
CA ASN A 50 -43.66 61.61 -69.94
C ASN A 50 -42.48 61.33 -69.01
N TYR A 51 -42.23 62.21 -68.04
CA TYR A 51 -41.20 62.01 -67.01
C TYR A 51 -41.54 60.80 -66.10
N LEU A 52 -42.78 60.69 -65.62
CA LEU A 52 -43.25 59.54 -64.83
C LEU A 52 -43.17 58.23 -65.62
N ASN A 53 -43.57 58.23 -66.88
CA ASN A 53 -43.44 57.05 -67.75
C ASN A 53 -41.97 56.67 -67.98
N LYS A 54 -41.07 57.65 -68.08
CA LYS A 54 -39.63 57.41 -68.20
C LYS A 54 -39.04 56.79 -66.93
N ILE A 55 -39.43 57.29 -65.74
CA ILE A 55 -39.01 56.69 -64.46
C ILE A 55 -39.59 55.28 -64.33
N ARG A 56 -40.87 55.09 -64.63
CA ARG A 56 -41.53 53.78 -64.53
C ARG A 56 -40.85 52.74 -65.43
N ARG A 57 -40.51 53.10 -66.67
CA ARG A 57 -39.72 52.22 -67.57
C ARG A 57 -38.33 51.93 -67.01
N LYS A 58 -37.66 52.92 -66.40
CA LYS A 58 -36.34 52.71 -65.80
C LYS A 58 -36.39 51.72 -64.62
N ILE A 59 -37.39 51.85 -63.76
CA ILE A 59 -37.61 50.93 -62.62
C ILE A 59 -37.94 49.52 -63.11
N ILE A 60 -38.79 49.38 -64.13
CA ILE A 60 -39.12 48.07 -64.71
C ILE A 60 -37.85 47.42 -65.30
N ASN A 61 -37.05 48.17 -66.06
CA ASN A 61 -35.79 47.66 -66.59
C ASN A 61 -34.80 47.24 -65.48
N GLU A 62 -34.66 48.02 -64.40
CA GLU A 62 -33.80 47.64 -63.27
C GLU A 62 -34.30 46.38 -62.56
N PHE A 63 -35.63 46.21 -62.41
CA PHE A 63 -36.23 44.99 -61.88
C PHE A 63 -35.95 43.77 -62.77
N GLU A 64 -36.09 43.90 -64.09
CA GLU A 64 -35.78 42.83 -65.04
C GLU A 64 -34.29 42.46 -65.04
N ILE A 65 -33.39 43.44 -64.89
CA ILE A 65 -31.95 43.19 -64.77
C ILE A 65 -31.66 42.40 -63.48
N LEU A 66 -32.22 42.84 -62.34
CA LEU A 66 -32.04 42.16 -61.05
C LEU A 66 -32.61 40.73 -61.05
N GLU A 67 -33.74 40.50 -61.72
CA GLU A 67 -34.34 39.17 -61.84
C GLU A 67 -33.46 38.23 -62.68
N ASN A 68 -32.86 38.74 -63.76
CA ASN A 68 -31.90 38.01 -64.57
C ASN A 68 -30.59 37.72 -63.80
N GLU A 69 -30.05 38.68 -63.04
CA GLU A 69 -28.87 38.49 -62.19
C GLU A 69 -29.13 37.44 -61.10
N LYS A 70 -30.29 37.48 -60.45
CA LYS A 70 -30.70 36.48 -59.46
C LYS A 70 -30.79 35.08 -60.08
N SER A 71 -31.40 34.97 -61.25
CA SER A 71 -31.51 33.70 -61.99
C SER A 71 -30.12 33.15 -62.38
N SER A 72 -29.22 34.02 -62.85
CA SER A 72 -27.83 33.65 -63.17
C SER A 72 -27.06 33.19 -61.92
N PHE A 73 -27.20 33.90 -60.79
CA PHE A 73 -26.58 33.53 -59.53
C PHE A 73 -27.08 32.18 -59.00
N ASP A 74 -28.39 31.91 -59.07
CA ASP A 74 -28.96 30.63 -58.66
C ASP A 74 -28.50 29.46 -59.54
N GLN A 75 -28.27 29.71 -60.84
CA GLN A 75 -27.69 28.71 -61.74
C GLN A 75 -26.23 28.41 -61.39
N GLU A 76 -25.42 29.44 -61.14
CA GLU A 76 -24.01 29.26 -60.76
C GLU A 76 -23.86 28.59 -59.40
N LYS A 77 -24.70 28.95 -58.43
CA LYS A 77 -24.77 28.27 -57.13
C LYS A 77 -25.07 26.78 -57.29
N LYS A 78 -26.05 26.41 -58.13
CA LYS A 78 -26.37 25.00 -58.42
C LYS A 78 -25.22 24.26 -59.10
N ARG A 79 -24.47 24.94 -59.97
CA ARG A 79 -23.29 24.38 -60.63
C ARG A 79 -22.19 24.06 -59.63
N ILE A 80 -21.83 25.01 -58.77
CA ILE A 80 -20.79 24.85 -57.75
C ILE A 80 -21.13 23.73 -56.77
N ILE A 81 -22.40 23.62 -56.35
CA ILE A 81 -22.85 22.54 -55.46
C ILE A 81 -22.65 21.16 -56.11
N ARG A 82 -23.02 21.00 -57.39
CA ARG A 82 -22.82 19.74 -58.11
C ARG A 82 -21.34 19.38 -58.26
N GLU A 83 -20.49 20.37 -58.49
CA GLU A 83 -19.05 20.17 -58.59
C GLU A 83 -18.44 19.74 -57.25
N MET A 84 -18.84 20.37 -56.14
CA MET A 84 -18.43 19.95 -54.80
C MET A 84 -18.91 18.53 -54.46
N GLU A 85 -20.15 18.17 -54.82
CA GLU A 85 -20.67 16.81 -54.62
C GLU A 85 -19.91 15.77 -55.44
N CYS A 86 -19.57 16.09 -56.68
CA CYS A 86 -18.76 15.23 -57.55
C CYS A 86 -17.36 15.02 -56.96
N ASN A 87 -16.66 16.10 -56.61
CA ASN A 87 -15.33 16.05 -56.01
C ASN A 87 -15.32 15.26 -54.68
N ARG A 88 -16.32 15.49 -53.82
CA ARG A 88 -16.48 14.75 -52.56
C ARG A 88 -16.64 13.25 -52.80
N LYS A 89 -17.41 12.86 -53.82
CA LYS A 89 -17.61 11.45 -54.18
C LYS A 89 -16.30 10.82 -54.65
N THR A 90 -15.54 11.51 -55.49
CA THR A 90 -14.24 11.02 -55.97
C THR A 90 -13.21 10.86 -54.85
N GLU A 91 -13.17 11.79 -53.89
CA GLU A 91 -12.28 11.68 -52.72
C GLU A 91 -12.67 10.53 -51.79
N ILE A 92 -13.96 10.30 -51.56
CA ILE A 92 -14.43 9.13 -50.78
C ILE A 92 -13.97 7.82 -51.44
N GLU A 93 -14.09 7.71 -52.77
CA GLU A 93 -13.63 6.53 -53.52
C GLU A 93 -12.11 6.34 -53.42
N LYS A 94 -11.31 7.41 -53.44
CA LYS A 94 -9.85 7.33 -53.22
C LYS A 94 -9.50 6.84 -51.82
N ILE A 95 -10.14 7.41 -50.79
CA ILE A 95 -9.93 7.03 -49.40
C ILE A 95 -10.29 5.55 -49.19
N GLN A 96 -11.37 5.08 -49.81
CA GLN A 96 -11.80 3.69 -49.70
C GLN A 96 -10.81 2.72 -50.35
N LYS A 97 -10.24 3.07 -51.50
CA LYS A 97 -9.16 2.28 -52.13
C LYS A 97 -7.92 2.20 -51.25
N LEU A 98 -7.51 3.32 -50.63
CA LEU A 98 -6.35 3.34 -49.72
C LEU A 98 -6.58 2.50 -48.46
N ARG A 99 -7.79 2.51 -47.90
CA ARG A 99 -8.15 1.67 -46.75
C ARG A 99 -8.04 0.18 -47.08
N ASN A 100 -8.55 -0.25 -48.23
CA ASN A 100 -8.47 -1.65 -48.66
C ASN A 100 -7.01 -2.11 -48.84
N LEU A 101 -6.17 -1.27 -49.46
CA LEU A 101 -4.73 -1.55 -49.60
C LEU A 101 -4.04 -1.69 -48.25
N LEU A 102 -4.34 -0.79 -47.30
CA LEU A 102 -3.77 -0.85 -45.95
C LEU A 102 -4.25 -2.10 -45.18
N GLU A 103 -5.52 -2.48 -45.32
CA GLU A 103 -6.05 -3.71 -44.73
C GLU A 103 -5.34 -4.95 -45.26
N GLU A 104 -5.09 -5.04 -46.57
CA GLU A 104 -4.33 -6.13 -47.19
C GLU A 104 -2.89 -6.19 -46.67
N GLU A 105 -2.17 -5.05 -46.59
CA GLU A 105 -0.82 -4.99 -46.03
C GLU A 105 -0.78 -5.39 -44.55
N THR A 106 -1.76 -4.97 -43.76
CA THR A 106 -1.84 -5.33 -42.34
C THR A 106 -2.11 -6.83 -42.16
N GLU A 107 -2.94 -7.45 -42.99
CA GLU A 107 -3.19 -8.89 -42.96
C GLU A 107 -1.96 -9.71 -43.36
N LEU A 108 -1.21 -9.28 -44.38
CA LEU A 108 0.08 -9.87 -44.74
C LEU A 108 1.08 -9.79 -43.57
N THR A 109 1.17 -8.64 -42.92
CA THR A 109 2.06 -8.42 -41.78
C THR A 109 1.67 -9.30 -40.59
N LYS A 110 0.38 -9.40 -40.26
CA LYS A 110 -0.13 -10.31 -39.21
C LYS A 110 0.25 -11.77 -39.49
N LYS A 111 0.09 -12.23 -40.74
CA LYS A 111 0.45 -13.61 -41.13
C LYS A 111 1.94 -13.89 -40.93
N LEU A 112 2.82 -12.93 -41.26
CA LEU A 112 4.26 -13.05 -41.03
C LEU A 112 4.59 -13.13 -39.53
N ILE A 113 4.00 -12.26 -38.72
CA ILE A 113 4.20 -12.26 -37.25
C ILE A 113 3.73 -13.58 -36.63
N ILE A 114 2.59 -14.12 -37.07
CA ILE A 114 2.08 -15.41 -36.57
C ILE A 114 3.04 -16.55 -36.93
N LYS A 115 3.59 -16.54 -38.15
CA LYS A 115 4.58 -17.53 -38.58
C LYS A 115 5.85 -17.45 -37.73
N GLU A 116 6.39 -16.26 -37.53
CA GLU A 116 7.59 -16.04 -36.72
C GLU A 116 7.37 -16.44 -35.25
N LYS A 117 6.20 -16.09 -34.68
CA LYS A 117 5.81 -16.51 -33.33
C LYS A 117 5.78 -18.03 -33.19
N ASN A 118 5.23 -18.75 -34.18
CA ASN A 118 5.17 -20.21 -34.17
C ASN A 118 6.56 -20.85 -34.31
N ASP A 119 7.43 -20.29 -35.16
CA ASP A 119 8.80 -20.79 -35.33
C ASP A 119 9.64 -20.53 -34.07
N ASN A 120 9.46 -19.38 -33.42
CA ASN A 120 10.09 -19.07 -32.14
C ASN A 120 9.56 -19.97 -31.02
N ALA A 121 8.26 -20.25 -30.98
CA ALA A 121 7.69 -21.20 -30.01
C ALA A 121 8.28 -22.61 -30.16
N LYS A 122 8.47 -23.09 -31.40
CA LYS A 122 9.15 -24.38 -31.67
C LYS A 122 10.60 -24.38 -31.20
N LYS A 123 11.36 -23.33 -31.49
CA LYS A 123 12.75 -23.18 -31.01
C LYS A 123 12.82 -23.18 -29.48
N LEU A 124 11.90 -22.48 -28.83
CA LEU A 124 11.81 -22.41 -27.37
C LEU A 124 11.48 -23.78 -26.76
N LEU A 125 10.59 -24.54 -27.41
CA LEU A 125 10.23 -25.88 -26.97
C LEU A 125 11.43 -26.84 -27.03
N ILE A 126 12.18 -26.82 -28.12
CA ILE A 126 13.41 -27.62 -28.28
C ILE A 126 14.47 -27.22 -27.23
N GLN A 127 14.65 -25.93 -26.99
CA GLN A 127 15.57 -25.45 -25.93
C GLN A 127 15.11 -25.87 -24.54
N LYS A 128 13.80 -25.87 -24.28
CA LYS A 128 13.21 -26.33 -23.03
C LYS A 128 13.45 -27.83 -22.82
N GLU A 129 13.28 -28.65 -23.85
CA GLU A 129 13.59 -30.10 -23.80
C GLU A 129 15.08 -30.36 -23.53
N LEU A 130 15.97 -29.64 -24.22
CA LEU A 130 17.42 -29.71 -23.97
C LEU A 130 17.77 -29.29 -22.53
N PHE A 131 17.12 -28.25 -22.02
CA PHE A 131 17.31 -27.79 -20.65
C PHE A 131 16.87 -28.84 -19.63
N TYR A 132 15.69 -29.45 -19.81
CA TYR A 132 15.22 -30.52 -18.92
C TYR A 132 16.13 -31.74 -18.94
N LYS A 133 16.63 -32.11 -20.12
CA LYS A 133 17.60 -33.20 -20.23
C LYS A 133 18.88 -32.90 -19.44
N LYS A 134 19.41 -31.68 -19.58
CA LYS A 134 20.59 -31.23 -18.84
C LYS A 134 20.34 -31.13 -17.33
N GLN A 135 19.14 -30.68 -16.93
CA GLN A 135 18.71 -30.66 -15.55
C GLN A 135 18.70 -32.08 -14.96
N GLN A 136 18.16 -33.05 -15.70
CA GLN A 136 18.10 -34.44 -15.25
C GLN A 136 19.49 -35.10 -15.17
N GLU A 137 20.38 -34.79 -16.12
CA GLU A 137 21.79 -35.18 -16.05
C GLU A 137 22.48 -34.60 -14.79
N LEU A 138 22.24 -33.32 -14.49
CA LEU A 138 22.76 -32.68 -13.28
C LEU A 138 22.16 -33.29 -12.02
N THR A 139 20.86 -33.60 -11.98
CA THR A 139 20.21 -34.26 -10.85
C THR A 139 20.81 -35.63 -10.60
N ASN A 140 21.01 -36.44 -11.65
CA ASN A 140 21.63 -37.75 -11.52
C ASN A 140 23.08 -37.65 -11.03
N TYR A 141 23.82 -36.65 -11.52
CA TYR A 141 25.19 -36.38 -11.07
C TYR A 141 25.23 -35.95 -9.60
N TRP A 142 24.30 -35.07 -9.19
CA TRP A 142 24.13 -34.66 -7.80
C TRP A 142 23.77 -35.85 -6.91
N GLN A 143 22.86 -36.72 -7.33
CA GLN A 143 22.49 -37.90 -6.57
C GLN A 143 23.66 -38.87 -6.43
N MET A 144 24.53 -38.99 -7.45
CA MET A 144 25.76 -39.76 -7.36
C MET A 144 26.76 -39.13 -6.36
N ILE A 145 26.95 -37.81 -6.41
CA ILE A 145 27.78 -37.08 -5.44
C ILE A 145 27.20 -37.21 -4.03
N GLU A 146 25.90 -37.05 -3.87
CA GLU A 146 25.20 -37.15 -2.59
C GLU A 146 25.33 -38.54 -2.01
N ASN A 147 25.17 -39.60 -2.82
CA ASN A 147 25.43 -40.97 -2.39
C ASN A 147 26.88 -41.17 -1.95
N LYS A 148 27.85 -40.60 -2.69
CA LYS A 148 29.27 -40.66 -2.34
C LYS A 148 29.58 -39.90 -1.05
N LEU A 149 29.02 -38.69 -0.89
CA LEU A 149 29.12 -37.89 0.33
C LEU A 149 28.42 -38.56 1.50
N ASN A 150 27.30 -39.26 1.29
CA ASN A 150 26.61 -40.02 2.33
C ASN A 150 27.40 -41.26 2.74
N GLN A 151 28.11 -41.90 1.81
CA GLN A 151 29.06 -42.97 2.12
C GLN A 151 30.25 -42.44 2.93
N GLU A 152 30.90 -41.38 2.46
CA GLU A 152 32.00 -40.72 3.19
C GLU A 152 31.52 -40.19 4.55
N LYS A 153 30.30 -39.65 4.64
CA LYS A 153 29.67 -39.22 5.88
C LYS A 153 29.42 -40.40 6.82
N SER A 154 28.97 -41.54 6.30
CA SER A 154 28.77 -42.76 7.12
C SER A 154 30.11 -43.31 7.64
N GLU A 155 31.17 -43.23 6.85
CA GLU A 155 32.53 -43.56 7.31
C GLU A 155 33.03 -42.55 8.35
N ILE A 156 32.81 -41.26 8.14
CA ILE A 156 33.13 -40.20 9.11
C ILE A 156 32.28 -40.36 10.37
N GLU A 157 31.01 -40.75 10.27
CA GLU A 157 30.14 -41.04 11.41
C GLU A 157 30.63 -42.28 12.15
N ARG A 158 31.11 -43.31 11.46
CA ARG A 158 31.71 -44.49 12.09
C ARG A 158 33.04 -44.18 12.77
N ILE A 159 33.87 -43.35 12.15
CA ILE A 159 35.13 -42.84 12.73
C ILE A 159 34.82 -41.88 13.89
N LYS A 160 33.78 -41.05 13.77
CA LYS A 160 33.26 -40.18 14.82
C LYS A 160 32.73 -41.03 15.96
N ASP A 161 32.01 -42.11 15.70
CA ASP A 161 31.47 -43.01 16.71
C ASP A 161 32.60 -43.71 17.48
N GLN A 162 33.65 -44.14 16.77
CA GLN A 162 34.89 -44.65 17.37
C GLN A 162 35.67 -43.59 18.15
N ILE A 163 35.78 -42.36 17.64
CA ILE A 163 36.36 -41.22 18.35
C ILE A 163 35.49 -40.82 19.53
N THR A 164 34.17 -40.94 19.44
CA THR A 164 33.25 -40.66 20.55
C THR A 164 33.32 -41.76 21.57
N GLU A 165 33.47 -43.05 21.24
CA GLU A 165 33.71 -44.11 22.25
C GLU A 165 35.06 -43.91 22.96
N VAL A 166 36.10 -43.49 22.22
CA VAL A 166 37.42 -43.17 22.79
C VAL A 166 37.39 -41.86 23.60
N ASN A 167 36.60 -40.86 23.20
CA ASN A 167 36.38 -39.60 23.94
C ASN A 167 35.29 -39.68 25.02
N PHE A 168 34.41 -40.70 25.00
CA PHE A 168 33.37 -40.94 26.01
C PHE A 168 33.98 -41.33 27.35
N SER A 169 35.24 -41.80 27.32
CA SER A 169 36.07 -41.99 28.51
C SER A 169 36.57 -40.67 29.12
N ALA A 170 36.36 -39.53 28.47
CA ALA A 170 36.72 -38.19 28.97
C ALA A 170 35.56 -37.20 28.78
N ARG A 171 34.53 -37.29 29.62
CA ARG A 171 33.63 -36.15 29.86
C ARG A 171 34.46 -35.01 30.43
N SER A 172 34.94 -34.11 29.57
CA SER A 172 35.57 -32.87 30.03
C SER A 172 34.50 -32.00 30.66
N THR A 173 34.46 -31.99 31.99
CA THR A 173 33.81 -30.91 32.74
C THR A 173 34.65 -29.66 32.57
N VAL A 174 33.97 -28.52 32.54
CA VAL A 174 34.59 -27.20 32.46
C VAL A 174 34.11 -26.41 33.66
N GLU A 175 35.05 -25.71 34.28
CA GLU A 175 34.76 -24.76 35.35
C GLU A 175 34.55 -23.37 34.75
N ILE A 176 33.41 -22.77 35.09
CA ILE A 176 33.04 -21.43 34.65
C ILE A 176 32.83 -20.59 35.90
N ASN A 177 33.47 -19.44 35.97
CA ASN A 177 33.28 -18.48 37.03
C ASN A 177 32.25 -17.43 36.61
N VAL A 178 31.10 -17.39 37.26
CA VAL A 178 30.05 -16.39 37.01
C VAL A 178 29.83 -15.58 38.28
N GLY A 179 30.14 -14.28 38.23
CA GLY A 179 29.97 -13.37 39.37
C GLY A 179 30.74 -13.81 40.62
N GLY A 180 31.83 -14.56 40.47
CA GLY A 180 32.61 -15.13 41.59
C GLY A 180 32.18 -16.54 42.02
N THR A 181 31.11 -17.09 41.46
CA THR A 181 30.62 -18.46 41.74
C THR A 181 31.11 -19.42 40.66
N ILE A 182 31.72 -20.54 41.07
CA ILE A 182 32.23 -21.55 40.13
C ILE A 182 31.13 -22.58 39.82
N PHE A 183 30.88 -22.78 38.52
CA PHE A 183 29.97 -23.78 37.99
C PHE A 183 30.76 -24.86 37.26
N GLU A 184 30.65 -26.10 37.73
CA GLU A 184 31.16 -27.27 37.02
C GLU A 184 30.07 -27.81 36.08
N VAL A 185 30.33 -27.76 34.77
CA VAL A 185 29.36 -28.15 33.74
C VAL A 185 30.03 -29.00 32.68
N SER A 186 29.35 -30.06 32.22
CA SER A 186 29.83 -30.86 31.10
C SER A 186 29.82 -30.02 29.82
N LYS A 187 30.91 -30.09 29.06
CA LYS A 187 31.06 -29.37 27.79
C LYS A 187 29.88 -29.54 26.82
N SER A 188 29.30 -30.73 26.74
CA SER A 188 28.15 -31.04 25.87
C SER A 188 26.91 -30.19 26.17
N ILE A 189 26.62 -29.88 27.44
CA ILE A 189 25.48 -29.03 27.83
C ILE A 189 25.63 -27.60 27.28
N LEU A 190 26.88 -27.15 27.12
CA LEU A 190 27.21 -25.79 26.70
C LEU A 190 27.34 -25.66 25.17
N THR A 191 27.54 -26.76 24.44
CA THR A 191 27.80 -26.75 22.99
C THR A 191 26.71 -27.42 22.15
N GLU A 192 25.84 -28.24 22.77
CA GLU A 192 24.83 -29.03 22.07
C GLU A 192 23.41 -28.61 22.46
N GLY A 193 22.41 -29.18 21.77
CA GLY A 193 21.00 -28.96 22.06
C GLY A 193 20.61 -27.46 22.06
N LYS A 194 19.97 -27.03 23.16
CA LYS A 194 19.47 -25.66 23.37
C LYS A 194 20.59 -24.60 23.39
N ALA A 195 21.84 -25.00 23.68
CA ALA A 195 22.98 -24.09 23.70
C ALA A 195 23.63 -23.91 22.32
N LYS A 196 23.26 -24.70 21.31
CA LYS A 196 23.91 -24.67 20.00
C LYS A 196 23.73 -23.30 19.31
N GLY A 197 24.82 -22.74 18.80
CA GLY A 197 24.86 -21.41 18.18
C GLY A 197 24.88 -20.24 19.17
N SER A 198 24.80 -20.52 20.48
CA SER A 198 24.91 -19.52 21.55
C SER A 198 26.35 -19.03 21.73
N LEU A 199 26.52 -17.99 22.55
CA LEU A 199 27.82 -17.52 23.00
C LEU A 199 28.60 -18.63 23.74
N LEU A 200 27.91 -19.43 24.56
CA LEU A 200 28.52 -20.55 25.29
C LEU A 200 29.05 -21.61 24.31
N ASP A 201 28.27 -21.96 23.29
CA ASP A 201 28.71 -22.92 22.27
C ASP A 201 29.95 -22.40 21.56
N ARG A 202 29.97 -21.13 21.15
CA ARG A 202 31.14 -20.53 20.49
C ARG A 202 32.40 -20.59 21.36
N ILE A 203 32.28 -20.25 22.64
CA ILE A 203 33.40 -20.23 23.59
C ILE A 203 33.93 -21.65 23.82
N PHE A 204 33.06 -22.60 24.15
CA PHE A 204 33.49 -23.93 24.57
C PHE A 204 33.74 -24.88 23.40
N SER A 205 33.16 -24.67 22.22
CA SER A 205 33.49 -25.46 21.01
C SER A 205 34.85 -25.13 20.40
N GLY A 206 35.53 -24.08 20.88
CA GLY A 206 36.82 -23.62 20.33
C GLY A 206 36.68 -22.85 19.01
N LYS A 207 35.47 -22.39 18.66
CA LYS A 207 35.19 -21.55 17.48
C LYS A 207 35.33 -20.05 17.83
N THR A 208 36.38 -19.70 18.55
CA THR A 208 36.63 -18.35 19.08
C THR A 208 37.65 -17.59 18.23
N PHE A 209 37.35 -17.37 16.96
CA PHE A 209 38.24 -16.57 16.11
C PHE A 209 38.13 -15.06 16.37
N ASP A 210 37.03 -14.59 17.01
CA ASP A 210 36.70 -13.16 17.14
C ASP A 210 36.26 -12.70 18.54
N ILE A 211 36.41 -13.52 19.60
CA ILE A 211 35.94 -13.18 20.96
C ILE A 211 37.10 -13.25 21.95
N GLU A 212 37.36 -12.14 22.63
CA GLU A 212 38.28 -12.09 23.77
C GLU A 212 37.60 -12.73 24.99
N ILE A 213 38.13 -13.86 25.45
CA ILE A 213 37.61 -14.58 26.61
C ILE A 213 38.27 -14.00 27.86
N GLN A 214 37.47 -13.43 28.75
CA GLN A 214 37.95 -13.05 30.07
C GLN A 214 38.16 -14.31 30.91
N THR A 215 39.31 -14.36 31.60
CA THR A 215 39.61 -15.42 32.55
C THR A 215 39.82 -14.85 33.94
N ASP A 216 39.49 -15.65 34.95
CA ASP A 216 39.81 -15.32 36.32
C ASP A 216 41.28 -15.60 36.66
N LYS A 217 41.67 -15.35 37.91
CA LYS A 217 43.04 -15.59 38.40
C LYS A 217 43.47 -17.06 38.33
N SER A 218 42.51 -17.98 38.23
CA SER A 218 42.74 -19.43 38.13
C SER A 218 42.77 -19.91 36.69
N GLY A 219 42.50 -19.03 35.71
CA GLY A 219 42.46 -19.36 34.28
C GLY A 219 41.10 -19.87 33.80
N ASN A 220 40.06 -19.86 34.65
CA ASN A 220 38.71 -20.27 34.28
C ASN A 220 38.00 -19.15 33.52
N VAL A 221 37.08 -19.50 32.61
CA VAL A 221 36.27 -18.52 31.88
C VAL A 221 35.43 -17.71 32.87
N PHE A 222 35.51 -16.38 32.78
CA PHE A 222 34.85 -15.47 33.70
C PHE A 222 33.74 -14.67 33.03
N PHE A 223 32.57 -14.63 33.68
CA PHE A 223 31.46 -13.75 33.34
C PHE A 223 31.08 -12.89 34.54
N ASP A 224 31.16 -11.57 34.41
CA ASP A 224 30.70 -10.62 35.43
C ASP A 224 29.17 -10.45 35.37
N ARG A 225 28.44 -11.50 35.76
CA ARG A 225 26.98 -11.64 35.63
C ARG A 225 26.37 -12.27 36.89
N ASP A 226 25.05 -12.28 36.98
CA ASP A 226 24.32 -12.83 38.13
C ASP A 226 24.41 -14.37 38.18
N PRO A 227 25.02 -14.97 39.23
CA PRO A 227 25.16 -16.41 39.34
C PRO A 227 23.84 -17.15 39.56
N GLU A 228 22.84 -16.55 40.22
CA GLU A 228 21.54 -17.21 40.48
C GLU A 228 20.71 -17.32 39.20
N ILE A 229 20.73 -16.28 38.35
CA ILE A 229 20.10 -16.34 37.03
C ILE A 229 20.84 -17.33 36.13
N PHE A 230 22.18 -17.31 36.13
CA PHE A 230 22.97 -18.26 35.35
C PHE A 230 22.71 -19.72 35.75
N LYS A 231 22.53 -19.99 37.05
CA LYS A 231 22.14 -21.32 37.54
C LYS A 231 20.82 -21.80 36.93
N ILE A 232 19.85 -20.92 36.75
CA ILE A 232 18.56 -21.23 36.10
C ILE A 232 18.79 -21.56 34.63
N ILE A 233 19.63 -20.80 33.93
CA ILE A 233 20.00 -21.06 32.54
C ILE A 233 20.65 -22.44 32.41
N ILE A 234 21.63 -22.77 33.26
CA ILE A 234 22.29 -24.07 33.24
C ILE A 234 21.30 -25.20 33.52
N ASN A 235 20.37 -25.03 34.46
CA ASN A 235 19.32 -26.01 34.71
C ASN A 235 18.40 -26.19 33.50
N TYR A 236 18.04 -25.10 32.81
CA TYR A 236 17.27 -25.14 31.58
C TYR A 236 18.01 -25.87 30.44
N LEU A 237 19.33 -25.66 30.32
CA LEU A 237 20.18 -26.35 29.33
C LEU A 237 20.36 -27.84 29.65
N ARG A 238 20.43 -28.20 30.95
CA ARG A 238 20.51 -29.59 31.43
C ARG A 238 19.21 -30.35 31.20
N ASP A 239 18.09 -29.64 31.24
CA ASP A 239 16.77 -30.23 31.10
C ASP A 239 16.49 -30.61 29.64
N ASN A 240 16.41 -31.92 29.39
CA ASN A 240 16.01 -32.46 28.09
C ASN A 240 14.49 -32.37 27.88
N THR A 241 13.72 -32.10 28.93
CA THR A 241 12.31 -31.75 28.81
C THR A 241 12.21 -30.28 28.38
N LYS A 242 11.24 -29.96 27.52
CA LYS A 242 11.04 -28.59 27.00
C LYS A 242 10.35 -27.68 28.04
N CYS A 243 10.63 -27.87 29.33
CA CYS A 243 10.05 -27.08 30.40
C CYS A 243 10.69 -25.69 30.42
N LEU A 244 9.84 -24.67 30.51
CA LEU A 244 10.27 -23.29 30.63
C LEU A 244 10.73 -23.00 32.07
N PRO A 245 11.70 -22.07 32.24
CA PRO A 245 11.99 -21.52 33.56
C PRO A 245 10.71 -20.97 34.21
N SER A 246 10.53 -21.23 35.51
CA SER A 246 9.36 -20.77 36.26
C SER A 246 9.77 -19.67 37.26
N PRO A 247 9.84 -18.39 36.83
CA PRO A 247 10.22 -17.29 37.72
C PRO A 247 9.12 -17.02 38.75
N SER A 248 9.53 -16.62 39.96
CA SER A 248 8.60 -16.27 41.04
C SER A 248 8.07 -14.83 40.95
N THR A 249 8.76 -13.96 40.23
CA THR A 249 8.40 -12.55 40.07
C THR A 249 8.62 -12.07 38.64
N ALA A 250 7.92 -11.00 38.24
CA ALA A 250 8.09 -10.38 36.93
C ALA A 250 9.50 -9.81 36.70
N GLN A 251 10.18 -9.37 37.76
CA GLN A 251 11.56 -8.88 37.66
C GLN A 251 12.52 -10.04 37.37
N MET A 252 12.39 -11.15 38.09
CA MET A 252 13.17 -12.37 37.85
C MET A 252 12.95 -12.91 36.43
N SER A 253 11.70 -12.87 35.94
CA SER A 253 11.37 -13.22 34.55
C SER A 253 12.15 -12.37 33.54
N LEU A 254 12.11 -11.04 33.74
CA LEU A 254 12.86 -10.10 32.90
C LEU A 254 14.36 -10.36 32.94
N ASP A 255 14.92 -10.62 34.12
CA ASP A 255 16.34 -10.88 34.29
C ASP A 255 16.75 -12.18 33.60
N ILE A 256 15.95 -13.26 33.70
CA ILE A 256 16.16 -14.51 32.95
C ILE A 256 16.16 -14.24 31.44
N LEU A 257 15.15 -13.54 30.91
CA LEU A 257 15.04 -13.28 29.47
C LEU A 257 16.19 -12.42 28.94
N LYS A 258 16.64 -11.41 29.71
CA LYS A 258 17.82 -10.60 29.38
C LYS A 258 19.09 -11.44 29.35
N GLU A 259 19.23 -12.34 30.31
CA GLU A 259 20.41 -13.19 30.44
C GLU A 259 20.45 -14.26 29.33
N MET A 260 19.31 -14.86 28.99
CA MET A 260 19.17 -15.73 27.82
C MET A 260 19.55 -15.00 26.52
N ASN A 261 19.04 -13.77 26.33
CA ASN A 261 19.40 -12.92 25.19
C ASN A 261 20.90 -12.60 25.13
N TYR A 262 21.54 -12.32 26.29
CA TYR A 262 22.99 -12.08 26.37
C TYR A 262 23.79 -13.30 25.91
N PHE A 263 23.45 -14.49 26.40
CA PHE A 263 24.11 -15.72 25.98
C PHE A 263 23.68 -16.19 24.58
N GLY A 264 22.64 -15.62 23.98
CA GLY A 264 22.09 -16.07 22.70
C GLY A 264 21.43 -17.44 22.79
N ILE A 265 20.84 -17.76 23.94
CA ILE A 265 20.08 -18.99 24.19
C ILE A 265 18.61 -18.68 23.93
N LYS A 266 17.94 -19.50 23.10
CA LYS A 266 16.52 -19.33 22.80
C LYS A 266 15.65 -20.23 23.65
N LEU A 267 14.51 -19.71 24.10
CA LEU A 267 13.43 -20.50 24.69
C LEU A 267 12.67 -21.26 23.61
N TYR A 268 12.47 -20.63 22.45
CA TYR A 268 11.82 -21.23 21.30
C TYR A 268 12.67 -21.10 20.04
N ASP A 269 12.81 -22.21 19.31
CA ASP A 269 13.35 -22.18 17.95
C ASP A 269 12.38 -21.47 16.98
N ASN A 270 11.10 -21.46 17.34
CA ASN A 270 9.99 -20.86 16.62
C ASN A 270 9.84 -19.37 16.95
N SER A 271 9.41 -18.56 15.99
CA SER A 271 8.90 -17.22 16.27
C SER A 271 7.52 -17.29 16.93
N LEU A 272 7.29 -16.42 17.91
CA LEU A 272 6.01 -16.29 18.59
C LEU A 272 5.29 -15.06 18.06
N ILE A 273 4.05 -15.22 17.61
CA ILE A 273 3.23 -14.11 17.10
C ILE A 273 2.05 -13.94 18.01
N TYR A 274 2.00 -12.80 18.68
CA TYR A 274 0.91 -12.44 19.57
C TYR A 274 -0.04 -11.49 18.89
N VAL A 275 -1.33 -11.69 19.13
CA VAL A 275 -2.41 -10.80 18.71
C VAL A 275 -3.22 -10.40 19.94
N PHE A 276 -3.39 -9.09 20.13
CA PHE A 276 -4.01 -8.51 21.32
C PHE A 276 -5.21 -7.63 20.96
N GLY A 277 -6.33 -7.83 21.65
CA GLY A 277 -7.50 -6.94 21.57
C GLY A 277 -8.12 -6.84 20.18
N GLY A 278 -8.58 -5.64 19.83
CA GLY A 278 -9.32 -5.34 18.61
C GLY A 278 -10.83 -5.26 18.83
N CYS A 279 -11.59 -5.25 17.74
CA CYS A 279 -13.05 -5.27 17.76
C CYS A 279 -13.55 -6.40 16.85
N ASN A 280 -14.57 -7.14 17.29
CA ASN A 280 -15.17 -8.22 16.49
C ASN A 280 -16.37 -7.76 15.63
N GLY A 281 -16.64 -6.46 15.57
CA GLY A 281 -17.82 -5.86 14.93
C GLY A 281 -18.91 -5.44 15.91
N GLU A 282 -18.94 -6.03 17.12
CA GLU A 282 -19.95 -5.72 18.15
C GLU A 282 -19.32 -5.17 19.43
N LYS A 283 -18.21 -5.78 19.87
CA LYS A 283 -17.54 -5.46 21.12
C LYS A 283 -16.04 -5.30 20.94
N ILE A 284 -15.50 -4.43 21.76
CA ILE A 284 -14.06 -4.26 21.95
C ILE A 284 -13.56 -5.45 22.79
N LEU A 285 -12.46 -6.06 22.35
CA LEU A 285 -11.92 -7.30 22.88
C LEU A 285 -10.78 -7.03 23.86
N ASP A 286 -10.66 -7.90 24.86
CA ASP A 286 -9.53 -8.09 25.77
C ASP A 286 -8.79 -9.42 25.50
N THR A 287 -9.24 -10.17 24.50
CA THR A 287 -8.73 -11.50 24.18
C THR A 287 -7.37 -11.44 23.51
N SER A 288 -6.49 -12.34 23.94
CA SER A 288 -5.12 -12.46 23.45
C SER A 288 -4.92 -13.84 22.83
N GLU A 289 -4.28 -13.89 21.66
CA GLU A 289 -3.98 -15.14 20.95
C GLU A 289 -2.50 -15.23 20.61
N LEU A 290 -1.96 -16.45 20.58
CA LEU A 290 -0.59 -16.78 20.23
C LEU A 290 -0.57 -17.75 19.06
N PHE A 291 0.28 -17.46 18.08
CA PHE A 291 0.66 -18.39 17.02
C PHE A 291 2.15 -18.70 17.11
N ILE A 292 2.48 -19.99 17.26
CA ILE A 292 3.85 -20.49 17.26
C ILE A 292 4.18 -20.92 15.84
N THR A 293 5.09 -20.21 15.17
CA THR A 293 5.38 -20.43 13.76
C THR A 293 6.13 -21.76 13.55
N PRO A 294 5.74 -22.65 12.62
CA PRO A 294 6.53 -23.85 12.34
C PRO A 294 7.90 -23.50 11.76
N ILE A 295 8.94 -24.25 12.15
CA ILE A 295 10.32 -24.05 11.67
C ILE A 295 10.44 -24.39 10.18
N TYR A 296 9.71 -25.42 9.74
CA TYR A 296 9.75 -25.91 8.38
C TYR A 296 8.36 -26.29 7.87
N LEU A 297 8.13 -25.99 6.60
CA LEU A 297 6.85 -26.22 5.92
C LEU A 297 7.12 -26.33 4.41
N GLU A 298 7.11 -27.55 3.85
CA GLU A 298 7.41 -27.78 2.42
C GLU A 298 6.24 -27.40 1.50
N GLU A 299 5.02 -27.87 1.82
CA GLU A 299 3.87 -27.82 0.90
C GLU A 299 2.74 -26.88 1.36
N GLY A 300 3.07 -25.82 2.10
CA GLY A 300 2.04 -24.93 2.63
C GLY A 300 1.22 -25.55 3.77
N PHE A 301 0.15 -24.86 4.17
CA PHE A 301 -0.73 -25.32 5.26
C PHE A 301 -1.81 -26.23 4.68
N SER A 302 -1.57 -27.54 4.65
CA SER A 302 -2.61 -28.53 4.34
C SER A 302 -3.70 -28.53 5.42
N GLU A 303 -4.89 -29.05 5.10
CA GLU A 303 -6.00 -29.14 6.06
C GLU A 303 -5.66 -29.98 7.30
N GLU A 304 -4.74 -30.94 7.18
CA GLU A 304 -4.25 -31.72 8.31
C GLU A 304 -3.31 -30.91 9.20
N ILE A 305 -2.41 -30.13 8.60
CA ILE A 305 -1.50 -29.22 9.35
C ILE A 305 -2.32 -28.17 10.11
N LYS A 306 -3.35 -27.58 9.48
CA LYS A 306 -4.22 -26.58 10.12
C LYS A 306 -4.96 -27.12 11.35
N LYS A 307 -5.22 -28.44 11.44
CA LYS A 307 -5.84 -29.05 12.63
C LYS A 307 -4.89 -29.13 13.82
N ASN A 308 -3.60 -29.28 13.55
CA ASN A 308 -2.57 -29.49 14.58
C ASN A 308 -1.80 -28.20 14.93
N ILE A 309 -1.75 -27.24 13.99
CA ILE A 309 -1.02 -25.98 14.13
C ILE A 309 -2.00 -24.83 13.90
N GLY A 310 -2.25 -24.05 14.95
CA GLY A 310 -3.16 -22.92 14.90
C GLY A 310 -2.94 -21.95 16.04
N TRP A 311 -3.81 -20.94 16.10
CA TRP A 311 -3.82 -19.96 17.18
C TRP A 311 -4.28 -20.61 18.48
N SER A 312 -3.64 -20.23 19.59
CA SER A 312 -4.00 -20.64 20.94
C SER A 312 -4.34 -19.40 21.78
N LYS A 313 -5.16 -19.58 22.82
CA LYS A 313 -5.48 -18.50 23.76
C LYS A 313 -4.36 -18.34 24.77
N VAL A 314 -4.01 -17.10 25.08
CA VAL A 314 -3.11 -16.73 26.19
C VAL A 314 -3.83 -15.78 27.14
N LYS A 315 -3.18 -15.34 28.22
CA LYS A 315 -3.79 -14.45 29.21
C LYS A 315 -4.43 -13.21 28.56
N THR A 316 -5.68 -12.96 28.91
CA THR A 316 -6.42 -11.76 28.50
C THR A 316 -5.74 -10.51 29.06
N MET A 317 -5.72 -9.44 28.28
CA MET A 317 -5.11 -8.16 28.67
C MET A 317 -5.92 -7.46 29.76
N LEU A 318 -5.34 -6.45 30.42
CA LEU A 318 -5.98 -5.78 31.56
C LEU A 318 -7.12 -4.87 31.11
N THR A 319 -6.93 -4.14 30.01
CA THR A 319 -7.91 -3.20 29.48
C THR A 319 -8.36 -3.60 28.07
N PRO A 320 -9.65 -3.87 27.82
CA PRO A 320 -10.17 -4.07 26.46
C PRO A 320 -9.85 -2.85 25.59
N ARG A 321 -9.25 -3.04 24.41
CA ARG A 321 -8.89 -1.93 23.52
C ARG A 321 -8.89 -2.33 22.04
N ALA A 322 -9.31 -1.40 21.19
CA ALA A 322 -9.18 -1.48 19.74
C ALA A 322 -8.39 -0.29 19.21
N HIS A 323 -7.75 -0.46 18.05
CA HIS A 323 -6.89 0.51 17.39
C HIS A 323 -5.74 1.04 18.26
N GLY A 324 -5.29 0.21 19.20
CA GLY A 324 -4.01 0.37 19.87
C GLY A 324 -2.88 -0.21 19.03
N SER A 325 -1.67 -0.18 19.58
CA SER A 325 -0.51 -0.78 18.95
C SER A 325 0.28 -1.60 19.95
N SER A 326 1.01 -2.58 19.43
CA SER A 326 1.90 -3.38 20.25
C SER A 326 3.23 -3.60 19.55
N THR A 327 4.30 -3.59 20.32
CA THR A 327 5.64 -3.82 19.82
C THR A 327 6.45 -4.67 20.80
N ASN A 328 7.57 -5.16 20.32
CA ASN A 328 8.57 -5.80 21.16
C ASN A 328 9.20 -4.77 22.12
N LEU A 329 9.39 -5.16 23.38
CA LEU A 329 10.10 -4.42 24.41
C LEU A 329 11.38 -5.18 24.76
N ASP A 330 12.54 -4.58 24.49
CA ASP A 330 13.89 -5.10 24.79
C ASP A 330 14.16 -6.55 24.38
N LYS A 331 13.46 -7.06 23.36
CA LYS A 331 13.52 -8.48 22.92
C LYS A 331 13.07 -9.48 23.98
N THR A 332 12.35 -9.04 25.02
CA THR A 332 11.90 -9.90 26.13
C THR A 332 10.38 -9.95 26.29
N ASN A 333 9.70 -8.81 26.12
CA ASN A 333 8.28 -8.67 26.43
C ASN A 333 7.51 -8.06 25.25
N CYS A 334 6.18 -8.11 25.32
CA CYS A 334 5.31 -7.35 24.41
C CYS A 334 4.77 -6.11 25.15
N ALA A 335 4.95 -4.94 24.57
CA ALA A 335 4.36 -3.68 25.04
C ALA A 335 3.10 -3.38 24.23
N LEU A 336 1.97 -3.17 24.89
CA LEU A 336 0.68 -2.82 24.30
C LEU A 336 0.27 -1.43 24.81
N PHE A 337 -0.02 -0.50 23.91
CA PHE A 337 -0.31 0.89 24.28
C PHE A 337 -1.28 1.56 23.31
N GLY A 338 -1.90 2.64 23.77
CA GLY A 338 -2.89 3.36 22.98
C GLY A 338 -4.19 2.59 22.78
N GLY A 339 -4.97 3.01 21.79
CA GLY A 339 -6.28 2.47 21.44
C GLY A 339 -7.43 3.23 22.07
N TYR A 340 -8.62 2.68 21.93
CA TYR A 340 -9.83 3.19 22.57
C TYR A 340 -10.65 2.03 23.13
N ASN A 341 -11.54 2.35 24.05
CA ASN A 341 -12.50 1.43 24.61
C ASN A 341 -13.88 2.11 24.74
N ASN A 342 -14.83 1.46 25.42
CA ASN A 342 -16.18 2.02 25.56
C ASN A 342 -16.25 3.29 26.42
N THR A 343 -15.25 3.54 27.27
CA THR A 343 -15.22 4.66 28.21
C THR A 343 -14.34 5.82 27.74
N ASN A 344 -13.25 5.51 27.03
CA ASN A 344 -12.20 6.45 26.65
C ASN A 344 -12.04 6.45 25.12
N LYS A 345 -12.18 7.63 24.52
CA LYS A 345 -11.98 7.83 23.07
C LYS A 345 -10.53 7.61 22.63
N ALA A 346 -9.58 7.78 23.54
CA ALA A 346 -8.17 7.51 23.36
C ALA A 346 -7.55 7.10 24.71
N LEU A 347 -6.71 6.08 24.70
CA LEU A 347 -6.00 5.55 25.86
C LEU A 347 -4.54 5.99 25.82
N ASP A 348 -3.98 6.30 26.97
CA ASP A 348 -2.56 6.58 27.19
C ASP A 348 -1.82 5.40 27.86
N SER A 349 -2.58 4.43 28.38
CA SER A 349 -2.04 3.34 29.18
C SER A 349 -1.14 2.40 28.38
N LEU A 350 -0.01 2.05 29.00
CA LEU A 350 0.93 1.01 28.58
C LEU A 350 0.70 -0.25 29.43
N GLU A 351 0.50 -1.39 28.78
CA GLU A 351 0.46 -2.71 29.39
C GLU A 351 1.61 -3.56 28.84
N ILE A 352 2.26 -4.32 29.71
CA ILE A 352 3.40 -5.16 29.34
C ILE A 352 3.01 -6.61 29.60
N TYR A 353 3.09 -7.43 28.55
CA TYR A 353 2.87 -8.87 28.62
C TYR A 353 4.20 -9.61 28.78
N ASP A 354 4.22 -10.51 29.75
CA ASP A 354 5.32 -11.40 30.03
C ASP A 354 5.01 -12.82 29.52
N PRO A 355 5.70 -13.29 28.45
CA PRO A 355 5.45 -14.60 27.88
C PRO A 355 5.89 -15.75 28.78
N LEU A 356 6.84 -15.52 29.70
CA LEU A 356 7.40 -16.58 30.55
C LEU A 356 6.48 -16.87 31.74
N THR A 357 5.75 -15.85 32.22
CA THR A 357 4.78 -15.96 33.32
C THR A 357 3.32 -15.99 32.86
N ASP A 358 3.05 -15.81 31.56
CA ASP A 358 1.70 -15.63 30.99
C ASP A 358 0.88 -14.58 31.78
N SER A 359 1.49 -13.42 32.01
CA SER A 359 0.91 -12.37 32.86
C SER A 359 1.05 -10.97 32.28
N TRP A 360 0.15 -10.09 32.70
CA TRP A 360 0.14 -8.68 32.31
C TRP A 360 0.44 -7.79 33.51
N ARG A 361 1.13 -6.68 33.25
CA ARG A 361 1.35 -5.62 34.23
C ARG A 361 1.22 -4.24 33.60
N GLY A 362 0.85 -3.25 34.40
CA GLY A 362 0.87 -1.84 33.99
C GLY A 362 2.30 -1.31 33.83
N GLY A 363 2.47 -0.41 32.87
CA GLY A 363 3.66 0.42 32.69
C GLY A 363 3.30 1.91 32.79
N PRO A 364 4.30 2.80 32.62
CA PRO A 364 4.06 4.24 32.59
C PRO A 364 3.22 4.63 31.36
N SER A 365 2.21 5.46 31.57
CA SER A 365 1.35 5.99 30.50
C SER A 365 2.12 6.93 29.58
N MET A 366 1.70 6.96 28.30
CA MET A 366 2.10 7.99 27.34
C MET A 366 1.70 9.38 27.84
N LEU A 367 2.36 10.43 27.33
CA LEU A 367 2.02 11.82 27.65
C LEU A 367 0.70 12.24 26.99
N ILE A 368 0.38 11.64 25.84
CA ILE A 368 -0.86 11.88 25.09
C ILE A 368 -1.57 10.55 24.86
N GLY A 369 -2.85 10.47 25.23
CA GLY A 369 -3.70 9.32 24.89
C GLY A 369 -3.95 9.27 23.39
N ARG A 370 -3.84 8.09 22.76
CA ARG A 370 -3.87 7.95 21.29
C ARG A 370 -4.61 6.69 20.86
N ARG A 371 -5.41 6.77 19.80
CA ARG A 371 -5.84 5.62 18.99
C ARG A 371 -5.38 5.77 17.55
N ASN A 372 -5.43 4.69 16.76
CA ASN A 372 -5.04 4.68 15.34
C ASN A 372 -3.60 5.17 15.10
N LEU A 373 -2.74 4.99 16.10
CA LEU A 373 -1.34 5.38 16.06
C LEU A 373 -0.51 4.38 15.26
N ALA A 374 0.58 4.90 14.70
CA ALA A 374 1.68 4.09 14.21
C ALA A 374 2.66 3.81 15.36
N SER A 375 3.37 2.68 15.30
CA SER A 375 4.45 2.42 16.24
C SER A 375 5.52 1.48 15.70
N THR A 376 6.70 1.54 16.33
CA THR A 376 7.81 0.62 16.07
C THR A 376 8.83 0.66 17.21
N THR A 377 9.74 -0.32 17.24
CA THR A 377 10.85 -0.39 18.20
C THR A 377 12.18 -0.32 17.46
N PHE A 378 13.09 0.54 17.91
CA PHE A 378 14.47 0.61 17.39
C PHE A 378 15.39 -0.44 18.04
N GLU A 379 16.59 -0.66 17.47
CA GLU A 379 17.54 -1.63 18.04
C GLU A 379 18.03 -1.24 19.44
N ASP A 380 17.97 0.05 19.78
CA ASP A 380 18.32 0.56 21.11
C ASP A 380 17.23 0.34 22.17
N GLY A 381 16.16 -0.38 21.82
CA GLY A 381 15.07 -0.74 22.73
C GLY A 381 13.98 0.32 22.87
N ARG A 382 14.14 1.51 22.27
CA ARG A 382 13.12 2.57 22.36
C ARG A 382 11.91 2.26 21.51
N ILE A 383 10.73 2.39 22.11
CA ILE A 383 9.43 2.22 21.44
C ILE A 383 8.91 3.59 21.04
N PHE A 384 8.51 3.77 19.79
CA PHE A 384 7.97 5.03 19.29
C PHE A 384 6.46 4.93 19.07
N ALA A 385 5.72 5.92 19.57
CA ALA A 385 4.30 6.14 19.33
C ALA A 385 4.14 7.38 18.46
N ILE A 386 3.57 7.22 17.25
CA ILE A 386 3.65 8.21 16.18
C ILE A 386 2.23 8.55 15.71
N GLY A 387 1.88 9.84 15.78
CA GLY A 387 0.59 10.36 15.34
C GLY A 387 -0.60 9.72 16.06
N GLY A 388 -1.67 9.49 15.32
CA GLY A 388 -2.95 8.96 15.79
C GLY A 388 -3.99 10.05 16.03
N PHE A 389 -5.01 9.70 16.80
CA PHE A 389 -6.11 10.57 17.22
C PHE A 389 -6.18 10.61 18.75
N ASP A 390 -6.20 11.81 19.33
CA ASP A 390 -6.10 12.01 20.79
C ASP A 390 -7.45 12.00 21.54
N GLY A 391 -8.55 11.83 20.80
CA GLY A 391 -9.91 11.94 21.33
C GLY A 391 -10.66 13.14 20.75
N GLU A 392 -9.92 14.13 20.25
CA GLU A 392 -10.44 15.38 19.67
C GLU A 392 -9.85 15.67 18.29
N ASN A 393 -8.52 15.54 18.15
CA ASN A 393 -7.77 15.93 16.97
C ASN A 393 -6.91 14.77 16.43
N ILE A 394 -6.67 14.80 15.12
CA ILE A 394 -5.58 14.02 14.51
C ILE A 394 -4.28 14.79 14.78
N ILE A 395 -3.27 14.11 15.32
CA ILE A 395 -2.06 14.76 15.83
C ILE A 395 -0.81 14.36 15.06
N SER A 396 0.17 15.27 15.03
CA SER A 396 1.52 15.05 14.49
C SER A 396 2.54 14.62 15.55
N ALA A 397 2.16 14.69 16.83
CA ALA A 397 3.07 14.44 17.94
C ALA A 397 3.66 13.03 17.86
N THR A 398 4.95 12.92 18.16
CA THR A 398 5.66 11.64 18.31
C THR A 398 6.24 11.57 19.71
N GLU A 399 6.10 10.42 20.35
CA GLU A 399 6.68 10.14 21.66
C GLU A 399 7.49 8.85 21.59
N PHE A 400 8.47 8.71 22.47
CA PHE A 400 9.16 7.44 22.65
C PHE A 400 9.23 7.03 24.11
N TYR A 401 9.16 5.73 24.35
CA TYR A 401 9.40 5.11 25.64
C TYR A 401 10.84 4.58 25.68
N ASP A 402 11.59 4.95 26.71
CA ASP A 402 12.91 4.39 27.02
C ASP A 402 12.77 3.42 28.20
N SER A 403 13.05 2.14 27.97
CA SER A 403 12.93 1.06 28.96
C SER A 403 13.92 1.20 30.13
N ARG A 404 15.06 1.87 29.92
CA ARG A 404 16.07 2.13 30.95
C ARG A 404 15.62 3.22 31.92
N THR A 405 15.03 4.30 31.39
CA THR A 405 14.54 5.40 32.23
C THR A 405 13.12 5.14 32.74
N LYS A 406 12.36 4.29 32.05
CA LYS A 406 10.94 3.99 32.31
C LYS A 406 10.04 5.22 32.19
N TYR A 407 10.33 6.10 31.22
CA TYR A 407 9.50 7.26 30.92
C TYR A 407 9.22 7.40 29.44
N TRP A 408 8.07 8.01 29.13
CA TRP A 408 7.77 8.53 27.81
C TRP A 408 8.35 9.94 27.66
N SER A 409 8.92 10.22 26.50
CA SER A 409 9.53 11.51 26.17
C SER A 409 9.05 11.98 24.81
N VAL A 410 8.97 13.31 24.65
CA VAL A 410 8.59 13.94 23.39
C VAL A 410 9.71 13.80 22.36
N CYS A 411 9.33 13.57 21.10
CA CYS A 411 10.20 13.46 19.94
C CYS A 411 9.83 14.52 18.89
N SER A 412 10.64 14.67 17.83
CA SER A 412 10.25 15.49 16.68
C SER A 412 8.90 15.04 16.13
N GLN A 413 8.06 16.01 15.77
CA GLN A 413 6.71 15.78 15.28
C GLN A 413 6.71 15.55 13.76
N LEU A 414 5.68 14.86 13.26
CA LEU A 414 5.40 14.73 11.84
C LEU A 414 5.14 16.11 11.22
N ASN A 415 5.46 16.26 9.94
CA ASN A 415 5.13 17.45 9.16
C ASN A 415 3.63 17.54 8.88
N ILE A 416 2.96 16.39 8.72
CA ILE A 416 1.52 16.28 8.51
C ILE A 416 0.92 15.44 9.65
N PRO A 417 -0.13 15.91 10.35
CA PRO A 417 -0.86 15.08 11.31
C PRO A 417 -1.47 13.85 10.63
N ARG A 418 -1.27 12.66 11.20
CA ARG A 418 -1.67 11.39 10.58
C ARG A 418 -2.34 10.46 11.58
N SER A 419 -3.50 9.95 11.22
CA SER A 419 -4.16 8.81 11.87
C SER A 419 -4.26 7.64 10.88
N SER A 420 -4.24 6.40 11.40
CA SER A 420 -4.38 5.17 10.61
C SER A 420 -3.34 5.06 9.47
N ALA A 421 -2.13 5.59 9.71
CA ALA A 421 -1.00 5.45 8.81
C ALA A 421 -0.28 4.12 9.04
N SER A 422 0.41 3.62 8.02
CA SER A 422 1.25 2.44 8.15
C SER A 422 2.68 2.86 8.54
N CYS A 423 3.35 2.05 9.37
CA CYS A 423 4.71 2.32 9.83
C CYS A 423 5.61 1.13 9.51
N VAL A 424 6.79 1.41 8.95
CA VAL A 424 7.80 0.39 8.68
C VAL A 424 9.20 0.86 9.08
N LYS A 425 10.00 -0.07 9.58
CA LYS A 425 11.44 0.15 9.80
C LYS A 425 12.17 -0.03 8.47
N LEU A 426 12.97 0.96 8.07
CA LEU A 426 13.75 0.90 6.83
C LEU A 426 15.13 0.28 7.06
N ASP A 427 15.77 0.72 8.14
CA ASP A 427 17.09 0.27 8.58
C ASP A 427 17.22 0.40 10.11
N GLN A 428 18.43 0.35 10.65
CA GLN A 428 18.69 0.45 12.09
C GLN A 428 18.39 1.84 12.69
N PHE A 429 18.31 2.89 11.86
CA PHE A 429 18.23 4.29 12.26
C PHE A 429 17.02 5.02 11.67
N SER A 430 16.31 4.42 10.72
CA SER A 430 15.27 5.10 9.96
C SER A 430 13.95 4.34 9.95
N ILE A 431 12.85 5.07 10.09
CA ILE A 431 11.48 4.55 9.98
C ILE A 431 10.69 5.39 8.97
N ALA A 432 9.74 4.78 8.29
CA ALA A 432 8.84 5.45 7.36
C ALA A 432 7.40 5.36 7.84
N ILE A 433 6.69 6.48 7.73
CA ILE A 433 5.25 6.60 7.90
C ILE A 433 4.62 6.85 6.54
N ILE A 434 3.67 6.01 6.18
CA ILE A 434 3.14 5.90 4.83
C ILE A 434 1.63 6.05 4.87
N GLY A 435 1.11 6.98 4.07
CA GLY A 435 -0.33 7.22 3.94
C GLY A 435 -0.98 7.70 5.24
N GLY A 436 -2.19 7.19 5.51
CA GLY A 436 -3.04 7.60 6.62
C GLY A 436 -4.05 8.68 6.22
N THR A 437 -4.71 9.28 7.22
CA THR A 437 -5.63 10.40 7.05
C THR A 437 -5.23 11.57 7.92
N CYS A 438 -5.37 12.79 7.40
CA CYS A 438 -5.25 14.04 8.17
C CYS A 438 -6.62 14.65 8.53
N GLY A 439 -7.70 13.90 8.30
CA GLY A 439 -9.07 14.26 8.68
C GLY A 439 -9.93 14.56 7.46
N ASP A 440 -9.58 15.61 6.72
CA ASP A 440 -10.25 16.05 5.50
C ASP A 440 -9.94 15.17 4.29
N LYS A 441 -8.72 14.64 4.22
CA LYS A 441 -8.25 13.80 3.12
C LYS A 441 -7.40 12.63 3.61
N ARG A 442 -7.36 11.59 2.78
CA ARG A 442 -6.40 10.49 2.91
C ARG A 442 -5.13 10.84 2.14
N LEU A 443 -4.02 10.22 2.52
CA LEU A 443 -2.69 10.61 2.07
C LEU A 443 -2.02 9.53 1.20
N LYS A 444 -1.26 9.99 0.20
CA LYS A 444 -0.26 9.20 -0.55
C LYS A 444 1.18 9.51 -0.13
N SER A 445 1.37 10.60 0.61
CA SER A 445 2.67 11.09 1.04
C SER A 445 3.33 10.17 2.06
N ILE A 446 4.66 10.18 2.05
CA ILE A 446 5.53 9.39 2.92
C ILE A 446 6.43 10.33 3.70
N GLU A 447 6.60 10.08 4.99
CA GLU A 447 7.57 10.77 5.84
C GLU A 447 8.56 9.77 6.43
N VAL A 448 9.83 10.14 6.45
CA VAL A 448 10.92 9.32 6.99
C VAL A 448 11.53 10.02 8.19
N PHE A 449 11.69 9.29 9.28
CA PHE A 449 12.36 9.77 10.48
C PHE A 449 13.75 9.15 10.58
N ASP A 450 14.78 9.98 10.72
CA ASP A 450 16.14 9.54 11.09
C ASP A 450 16.35 9.77 12.59
N VAL A 451 16.49 8.68 13.34
CA VAL A 451 16.64 8.72 14.81
C VAL A 451 17.91 9.45 15.26
N ARG A 452 18.95 9.51 14.42
CA ARG A 452 20.23 10.17 14.76
C ARG A 452 20.11 11.68 14.64
N ARG A 453 19.27 12.15 13.70
CA ARG A 453 18.97 13.58 13.52
C ARG A 453 17.79 14.03 14.37
N ASN A 454 16.98 13.10 14.86
CA ASN A 454 15.71 13.36 15.52
C ASN A 454 14.84 14.32 14.68
N GLN A 455 14.64 13.97 13.40
CA GLN A 455 13.91 14.81 12.45
C GLN A 455 13.10 13.96 11.47
N TRP A 456 11.91 14.45 11.14
CA TRP A 456 11.05 13.92 10.09
C TRP A 456 11.27 14.67 8.78
N GLU A 457 11.48 13.94 7.71
CA GLU A 457 11.64 14.46 6.35
C GLU A 457 10.48 13.98 5.48
N LEU A 458 9.80 14.93 4.82
CA LEU A 458 8.76 14.63 3.86
C LEU A 458 9.39 14.24 2.51
N ILE A 459 9.13 13.02 2.05
CA ILE A 459 9.65 12.56 0.77
C ILE A 459 8.75 13.08 -0.34
N GLN A 460 9.21 14.09 -1.08
CA GLN A 460 8.44 14.72 -2.17
C GLN A 460 8.50 13.94 -3.49
N SER A 461 9.58 13.19 -3.73
CA SER A 461 9.81 12.47 -5.00
C SER A 461 9.08 11.12 -5.08
N LYS A 462 8.54 10.62 -3.97
CA LYS A 462 7.94 9.28 -3.86
C LYS A 462 6.62 9.36 -3.13
N GLU A 463 5.57 8.93 -3.81
CA GLU A 463 4.24 8.82 -3.25
C GLU A 463 3.63 7.48 -3.67
N LEU A 464 2.63 7.05 -2.90
CA LEU A 464 1.81 5.90 -3.27
C LEU A 464 1.06 6.17 -4.59
N LEU A 465 0.84 5.12 -5.36
CA LEU A 465 -0.03 5.12 -6.54
C LEU A 465 -1.47 5.39 -6.10
N GLU A 466 -1.90 4.77 -5.00
CA GLU A 466 -3.23 4.95 -4.42
C GLU A 466 -3.17 5.55 -3.02
N VAL A 467 -4.05 6.53 -2.81
CA VAL A 467 -4.31 7.10 -1.49
C VAL A 467 -4.91 6.03 -0.58
N ARG A 468 -4.34 5.83 0.61
CA ARG A 468 -4.81 4.80 1.55
C ARG A 468 -4.63 5.18 3.01
N SER A 469 -5.57 4.74 3.83
CA SER A 469 -5.48 4.71 5.31
C SER A 469 -5.92 3.33 5.82
N GLY A 470 -5.51 2.94 7.03
CA GLY A 470 -5.86 1.63 7.60
C GLY A 470 -5.23 0.45 6.83
N SER A 471 -4.15 0.73 6.09
CA SER A 471 -3.39 -0.23 5.29
C SER A 471 -2.36 -0.97 6.14
N ILE A 472 -1.84 -2.06 5.56
CA ILE A 472 -0.76 -2.84 6.12
C ILE A 472 0.50 -2.63 5.29
N ALA A 473 1.64 -2.35 5.95
CA ALA A 473 2.91 -2.16 5.26
C ALA A 473 3.99 -3.05 5.86
N TYR A 474 4.92 -3.46 5.00
CA TYR A 474 6.03 -4.32 5.31
C TYR A 474 7.27 -3.82 4.60
N SER A 475 8.42 -3.88 5.28
CA SER A 475 9.71 -3.46 4.72
C SER A 475 10.71 -4.60 4.79
N LEU A 476 11.45 -4.80 3.70
CA LEU A 476 12.57 -5.73 3.61
C LEU A 476 13.70 -5.06 2.83
N TYR A 477 14.79 -4.74 3.54
CA TYR A 477 15.98 -4.08 2.99
C TYR A 477 15.67 -2.78 2.21
N GLY A 478 14.84 -1.90 2.79
CA GLY A 478 14.46 -0.61 2.19
C GLY A 478 13.43 -0.69 1.05
N ARG A 479 13.06 -1.91 0.63
CA ARG A 479 11.91 -2.15 -0.24
C ARG A 479 10.67 -2.26 0.62
N VAL A 480 9.67 -1.44 0.32
CA VAL A 480 8.44 -1.37 1.08
C VAL A 480 7.29 -1.87 0.23
N CYS A 481 6.55 -2.81 0.79
CA CYS A 481 5.27 -3.24 0.26
C CYS A 481 4.15 -2.73 1.13
N ILE A 482 3.04 -2.34 0.51
CA ILE A 482 1.84 -1.91 1.20
C ILE A 482 0.62 -2.53 0.54
N TRP A 483 -0.31 -3.03 1.33
CA TRP A 483 -1.53 -3.65 0.85
C TRP A 483 -2.76 -3.11 1.55
N GLY A 484 -3.88 -3.19 0.84
CA GLY A 484 -5.20 -2.88 1.35
C GLY A 484 -5.32 -1.47 1.92
N GLY A 485 -6.17 -1.33 2.93
CA GLY A 485 -6.64 -0.05 3.42
C GLY A 485 -7.87 0.44 2.69
N ILE A 486 -8.20 1.71 2.87
CA ILE A 486 -9.38 2.36 2.31
C ILE A 486 -8.96 3.65 1.60
N ASP A 487 -9.53 3.88 0.42
CA ASP A 487 -9.26 5.07 -0.40
C ASP A 487 -10.14 6.26 -0.01
N GLU A 488 -9.96 7.40 -0.68
CA GLU A 488 -10.74 8.63 -0.45
C GLU A 488 -12.23 8.48 -0.79
N LYS A 489 -12.58 7.55 -1.68
CA LYS A 489 -13.96 7.21 -2.06
C LYS A 489 -14.61 6.18 -1.15
N ASN A 490 -13.93 5.79 -0.07
CA ASN A 490 -14.32 4.74 0.88
C ASN A 490 -14.38 3.32 0.29
N ASN A 491 -13.65 3.06 -0.80
CA ASN A 491 -13.47 1.70 -1.31
C ASN A 491 -12.41 0.98 -0.49
N VAL A 492 -12.76 -0.22 -0.02
CA VAL A 492 -11.80 -1.12 0.63
C VAL A 492 -10.89 -1.71 -0.45
N LEU A 493 -9.60 -1.42 -0.36
CA LEU A 493 -8.59 -1.81 -1.33
C LEU A 493 -8.14 -3.25 -1.08
N HIS A 494 -7.88 -3.97 -2.17
CA HIS A 494 -7.10 -5.21 -2.16
C HIS A 494 -5.73 -5.02 -2.84
N SER A 495 -5.49 -3.86 -3.45
CA SER A 495 -4.28 -3.56 -4.21
C SER A 495 -3.04 -3.62 -3.32
N GLY A 496 -1.96 -4.15 -3.88
CA GLY A 496 -0.63 -4.12 -3.32
C GLY A 496 0.26 -3.19 -4.12
N GLU A 497 1.10 -2.41 -3.45
CA GLU A 497 2.14 -1.60 -4.08
C GLU A 497 3.51 -1.96 -3.49
N LEU A 498 4.55 -1.93 -4.33
CA LEU A 498 5.95 -2.06 -3.96
C LEU A 498 6.70 -0.80 -4.40
N PHE A 499 7.50 -0.24 -3.50
CA PHE A 499 8.34 0.91 -3.80
C PHE A 499 9.60 0.91 -2.93
N ASN A 500 10.62 1.64 -3.36
CA ASN A 500 11.89 1.72 -2.64
C ASN A 500 12.04 3.06 -1.94
N ILE A 501 12.17 3.03 -0.61
CA ILE A 501 12.57 4.21 0.16
C ILE A 501 14.08 4.13 0.36
N SER A 502 14.83 4.55 -0.65
CA SER A 502 16.25 4.90 -0.52
C SER A 502 16.42 6.42 -0.56
N PRO A 503 17.26 7.02 0.31
CA PRO A 503 17.63 8.43 0.24
C PRO A 503 18.37 8.81 -1.06
N SER A 504 18.96 7.83 -1.76
CA SER A 504 19.83 8.08 -2.91
C SER A 504 19.15 7.94 -4.28
N SER A 505 17.90 7.46 -4.34
CA SER A 505 17.18 7.29 -5.62
C SER A 505 16.08 8.33 -5.78
N ASN A 506 16.19 9.13 -6.83
CA ASN A 506 15.20 10.17 -7.18
C ASN A 506 14.04 9.66 -8.04
N GLU A 507 14.10 8.41 -8.52
CA GLU A 507 13.02 7.83 -9.33
C GLU A 507 11.91 7.29 -8.44
N ASN A 508 10.66 7.60 -8.82
CA ASN A 508 9.49 6.98 -8.22
C ASN A 508 9.35 5.55 -8.78
N THR A 509 9.71 4.55 -7.97
CA THR A 509 9.70 3.13 -8.37
C THR A 509 8.43 2.42 -7.92
N SER A 510 7.35 3.14 -7.60
CA SER A 510 6.09 2.53 -7.16
C SER A 510 5.46 1.70 -8.27
N THR A 511 5.28 0.41 -8.01
CA THR A 511 4.65 -0.54 -8.92
C THR A 511 3.60 -1.37 -8.20
N TYR A 512 2.58 -1.81 -8.93
CA TYR A 512 1.61 -2.76 -8.38
C TYR A 512 2.23 -4.16 -8.24
N ILE A 513 1.92 -4.82 -7.13
CA ILE A 513 2.28 -6.22 -6.84
C ILE A 513 1.01 -7.06 -6.65
N LYS A 514 1.17 -8.37 -6.43
CA LYS A 514 0.03 -9.26 -6.24
C LYS A 514 -0.94 -8.72 -5.17
N PRO A 515 -2.22 -8.49 -5.53
CA PRO A 515 -3.20 -8.01 -4.59
C PRO A 515 -3.55 -9.08 -3.57
N LEU A 516 -4.13 -8.65 -2.45
CA LEU A 516 -4.77 -9.52 -1.48
C LEU A 516 -5.93 -10.28 -2.13
N ILE A 517 -6.26 -11.46 -1.59
CA ILE A 517 -7.39 -12.27 -2.07
C ILE A 517 -8.72 -11.52 -1.90
N LYS A 518 -8.85 -10.77 -0.81
CA LYS A 518 -9.97 -9.87 -0.52
C LYS A 518 -9.43 -8.54 0.00
N GLY A 519 -10.14 -7.46 -0.28
CA GLY A 519 -9.78 -6.15 0.25
C GLY A 519 -10.01 -6.11 1.76
N VAL A 520 -9.08 -5.52 2.49
CA VAL A 520 -9.12 -5.48 3.96
C VAL A 520 -8.63 -4.14 4.49
N ILE A 521 -9.26 -3.66 5.57
CA ILE A 521 -8.83 -2.51 6.37
C ILE A 521 -8.53 -2.96 7.80
N ASP A 522 -7.62 -2.25 8.46
CA ASP A 522 -7.26 -2.44 9.87
C ASP A 522 -6.86 -3.88 10.23
N ALA A 523 -6.37 -4.63 9.24
CA ALA A 523 -5.60 -5.85 9.42
C ALA A 523 -4.21 -5.52 9.96
N LYS A 524 -3.49 -6.54 10.41
CA LYS A 524 -2.10 -6.39 10.85
C LYS A 524 -1.19 -7.38 10.15
N ILE A 525 0.05 -6.96 9.94
CA ILE A 525 1.09 -7.71 9.24
C ILE A 525 2.33 -7.81 10.11
N GLN A 526 3.03 -8.95 10.05
CA GLN A 526 4.28 -9.16 10.76
C GLN A 526 5.27 -10.00 9.92
N PRO A 527 6.59 -9.72 9.94
CA PRO A 527 7.60 -10.61 9.38
C PRO A 527 7.56 -12.00 10.02
N VAL A 528 7.70 -13.04 9.20
CA VAL A 528 7.87 -14.42 9.64
C VAL A 528 8.94 -15.11 8.81
N SER A 529 9.47 -16.23 9.30
CA SER A 529 10.40 -17.07 8.54
C SER A 529 9.90 -18.51 8.62
N ILE A 530 8.89 -18.83 7.80
CA ILE A 530 8.25 -20.15 7.75
C ILE A 530 8.50 -20.74 6.37
N GLY A 531 9.54 -21.56 6.22
CA GLY A 531 9.95 -22.06 4.90
C GLY A 531 10.14 -20.92 3.90
N LYS A 532 9.27 -20.85 2.88
CA LYS A 532 9.27 -19.79 1.85
C LYS A 532 8.51 -18.50 2.22
N TYR A 533 7.70 -18.52 3.29
CA TYR A 533 6.88 -17.36 3.67
C TYR A 533 7.66 -16.36 4.49
N SER A 534 7.47 -15.07 4.17
CA SER A 534 8.21 -13.96 4.78
C SER A 534 7.33 -12.99 5.58
N ALA A 535 6.02 -13.03 5.37
CA ALA A 535 5.06 -12.19 6.09
C ALA A 535 3.76 -12.94 6.39
N ILE A 536 3.16 -12.63 7.53
CA ILE A 536 1.83 -13.09 7.93
C ILE A 536 0.91 -11.87 8.08
N ILE A 537 -0.29 -11.96 7.53
CA ILE A 537 -1.38 -11.02 7.77
C ILE A 537 -2.46 -11.77 8.54
N CYS A 538 -3.05 -11.13 9.54
CA CYS A 538 -4.20 -11.68 10.24
C CYS A 538 -5.30 -10.63 10.43
N GLY A 539 -6.54 -11.11 10.41
CA GLY A 539 -7.75 -10.35 10.74
C GLY A 539 -7.99 -9.15 9.83
N GLY A 540 -8.66 -8.14 10.39
CA GLY A 540 -9.11 -6.95 9.69
C GLY A 540 -10.61 -6.96 9.40
N GLN A 541 -11.05 -5.98 8.64
CA GLN A 541 -12.44 -5.79 8.27
C GLN A 541 -12.56 -5.64 6.76
N THR A 542 -13.57 -6.29 6.20
CA THR A 542 -14.00 -6.12 4.80
C THR A 542 -15.24 -5.23 4.78
N VAL A 543 -15.80 -4.95 3.60
CA VAL A 543 -17.06 -4.19 3.49
C VAL A 543 -18.22 -4.92 4.19
N GLU A 544 -18.20 -6.25 4.22
CA GLU A 544 -19.33 -7.07 4.68
C GLU A 544 -19.16 -7.57 6.12
N GLU A 545 -17.93 -7.95 6.49
CA GLU A 545 -17.68 -8.66 7.74
C GLU A 545 -16.32 -8.36 8.36
N THR A 546 -16.23 -8.59 9.67
CA THR A 546 -14.95 -8.70 10.38
C THR A 546 -14.37 -10.08 10.13
N VAL A 547 -13.13 -10.14 9.64
CA VAL A 547 -12.51 -11.41 9.24
C VAL A 547 -11.61 -11.97 10.33
N LYS A 548 -11.53 -13.30 10.38
CA LYS A 548 -10.56 -14.06 11.20
C LYS A 548 -9.42 -14.65 10.38
N THR A 549 -9.44 -14.43 9.07
CA THR A 549 -8.54 -15.10 8.12
C THR A 549 -7.10 -14.72 8.36
N THR A 550 -6.22 -15.71 8.26
CA THR A 550 -4.76 -15.52 8.25
C THR A 550 -4.22 -15.83 6.86
N GLN A 551 -3.35 -14.97 6.34
CA GLN A 551 -2.72 -15.15 5.03
C GLN A 551 -1.20 -15.03 5.17
N LEU A 552 -0.48 -15.84 4.41
CA LEU A 552 0.98 -15.88 4.38
C LEU A 552 1.45 -15.46 2.99
N TYR A 553 2.50 -14.65 2.93
CA TYR A 553 3.06 -14.15 1.69
C TYR A 553 4.45 -14.73 1.44
N SER A 554 4.66 -15.23 0.22
CA SER A 554 5.98 -15.60 -0.30
C SER A 554 6.44 -14.53 -1.29
N PHE A 555 7.51 -13.80 -0.96
CA PHE A 555 8.15 -12.86 -1.90
C PHE A 555 8.83 -13.58 -3.06
N GLN A 556 9.28 -14.81 -2.85
CA GLN A 556 9.93 -15.60 -3.90
C GLN A 556 8.93 -15.99 -4.99
N ASP A 557 7.70 -16.33 -4.60
CA ASP A 557 6.65 -16.77 -5.54
C ASP A 557 5.69 -15.65 -5.95
N ASP A 558 5.72 -14.50 -5.26
CA ASP A 558 4.71 -13.43 -5.32
C ASP A 558 3.27 -13.98 -5.15
N ARG A 559 3.07 -14.76 -4.08
CA ARG A 559 1.82 -15.48 -3.81
C ARG A 559 1.36 -15.39 -2.36
N TRP A 560 0.04 -15.29 -2.22
CA TRP A 560 -0.69 -15.43 -0.97
C TRP A 560 -1.18 -16.85 -0.79
N GLU A 561 -0.96 -17.41 0.39
CA GLU A 561 -1.49 -18.71 0.81
C GLU A 561 -2.27 -18.56 2.12
N GLN A 562 -3.29 -19.39 2.31
CA GLN A 562 -4.12 -19.33 3.51
C GLN A 562 -3.42 -20.05 4.68
N GLY A 563 -3.25 -19.34 5.79
CA GLY A 563 -2.78 -19.88 7.06
C GLY A 563 -3.92 -20.32 7.98
N PRO A 564 -3.63 -20.71 9.22
CA PRO A 564 -4.64 -21.02 10.22
C PRO A 564 -5.35 -19.75 10.70
N ASP A 565 -6.68 -19.76 10.66
CA ASP A 565 -7.50 -18.62 11.07
C ASP A 565 -7.37 -18.33 12.57
N LEU A 566 -7.50 -17.05 12.92
CA LEU A 566 -7.67 -16.59 14.31
C LEU A 566 -8.86 -17.29 14.96
N ILE A 567 -8.80 -17.51 16.27
CA ILE A 567 -9.91 -18.03 17.06
C ILE A 567 -11.08 -17.05 17.04
N PHE A 568 -10.80 -15.76 17.21
CA PHE A 568 -11.80 -14.70 17.21
C PHE A 568 -11.63 -13.76 16.01
N PRO A 569 -12.70 -13.49 15.23
CA PRO A 569 -12.67 -12.46 14.19
C PRO A 569 -12.43 -11.10 14.83
N ARG A 570 -11.49 -10.32 14.27
CA ARG A 570 -11.10 -9.03 14.84
C ARG A 570 -10.45 -8.09 13.83
N TYR A 571 -10.76 -6.80 13.92
CA TYR A 571 -10.04 -5.70 13.26
C TYR A 571 -9.50 -4.71 14.29
N GLY A 572 -8.53 -3.88 13.89
CA GLY A 572 -7.93 -2.90 14.79
C GLY A 572 -7.23 -3.54 16.00
N HIS A 573 -6.89 -4.81 15.93
CA HIS A 573 -6.11 -5.50 16.95
C HIS A 573 -4.63 -5.08 16.85
N ALA A 574 -3.87 -5.34 17.89
CA ALA A 574 -2.42 -5.16 17.88
C ALA A 574 -1.72 -6.50 17.59
N ILE A 575 -0.56 -6.47 16.92
CA ILE A 575 0.24 -7.66 16.60
C ILE A 575 1.68 -7.46 17.05
N THR A 576 2.33 -8.49 17.58
CA THR A 576 3.76 -8.43 17.92
C THR A 576 4.42 -9.77 17.69
N LYS A 577 5.56 -9.74 16.99
CA LYS A 577 6.50 -10.87 16.96
C LYS A 577 7.45 -10.78 18.15
N LEU A 578 7.68 -11.92 18.77
CA LEU A 578 8.67 -12.11 19.81
C LEU A 578 9.52 -13.34 19.48
N ASP A 579 10.83 -13.17 19.49
CA ASP A 579 11.81 -14.25 19.36
C ASP A 579 12.56 -14.30 20.70
N ILE A 580 12.18 -15.23 21.58
CA ILE A 580 12.73 -15.41 22.94
C ILE A 580 13.41 -16.77 23.11
#